data_AF-A0A518EV55-F1
#
_entry.id   AF-A0A518EV55-F1
#
_cell.length_a   1.000
_cell.length_b   1.000
_cell.length_c   1.000
_cell.angle_alpha   90.00
_cell.angle_beta   90.00
_cell.angle_gamma   90.00
#
_symmetry.space_group_name_H-M   'P 1'
#
loop_
_entity.id
_entity.type
_entity.pdbx_description
1 polymer ?
#
loop_
_entity_poly.entity_id
_entity_poly.type
_entity_poly.pdbx_seq_one_letter_code
_entity_poly.pdbx_strand_id
1 'polypeptide(L)'
;MKSANRFLFTSLTLAMSGVAFGQADECVNATDLGTGPATAPFDTNFAVDTMAPATTSPGSACFLSDDVWFKYTASADGTATFSTCGSALDTEIGVYEGSDCSTFTNLGCNDDSCGLQSEVTVPVTMGNVYHVQIGHWNTTSGTYGAGMVTITETPSGGGPTNDTCLSPDTATVGTITYDNTMATSSGFNGGGSCSTGANSNNQDLFYTFTPADGGTYQIDTQGSTFDTKLSVHDGSDCMATCLAYDDDGGSGLQSLITLELNAGQTVLIQAGAFSSNSGMGMLNIAQTGTFCDTPDGLESNTDCATAAPLVDGTYTGLNVSDADQDYYAVTLADGATLDASILFLNANADIDLYLWDPAVGCDTNVVGTGGPWLVRGFSATDDETISYTNMTGATQCLIMEVDVFSTGDCNRYDLVLSGTGDGGVGAKYCLANPNSTGVPASLSGSGSADLIANDLVLTTTDLPANAFGFVIASLDRGFVPLAGMGAGNLCLGGDIGRGVGGQIYNSGATGTITANVDWTALPTPTGTVAAISGDTWNFQTWSRDSVMGIATSNLSNGLAVTVQ
;
A
#
# COMPACT_ATOMS: atom_id res chain seq x y z
N MET A 1 -29.67 14.15 -55.12
CA MET A 1 -30.04 12.90 -54.42
C MET A 1 -29.14 12.74 -53.20
N LYS A 2 -29.75 12.39 -52.07
CA LYS A 2 -29.18 12.09 -50.74
C LYS A 2 -28.67 13.28 -49.90
N SER A 3 -29.58 13.76 -49.05
CA SER A 3 -29.30 14.47 -47.79
C SER A 3 -29.32 13.43 -46.67
N ALA A 4 -28.36 13.52 -45.74
CA ALA A 4 -28.28 12.69 -44.54
C ALA A 4 -28.84 13.48 -43.35
N ASN A 5 -29.91 12.97 -42.73
CA ASN A 5 -30.42 13.48 -41.46
C ASN A 5 -29.85 12.65 -40.30
N ARG A 6 -29.17 13.34 -39.38
CA ARG A 6 -28.83 12.86 -38.03
C ARG A 6 -30.12 12.68 -37.21
N PHE A 7 -30.31 11.53 -36.59
CA PHE A 7 -31.27 11.34 -35.50
C PHE A 7 -30.55 11.22 -34.17
N LEU A 8 -31.02 12.03 -33.22
CA LEU A 8 -30.63 12.13 -31.82
C LEU A 8 -31.21 10.92 -31.06
N PHE A 9 -30.40 10.12 -30.38
CA PHE A 9 -30.89 9.10 -29.43
C PHE A 9 -31.12 9.77 -28.06
N THR A 10 -32.36 10.15 -27.79
CA THR A 10 -32.85 10.35 -26.41
C THR A 10 -33.28 8.99 -25.86
N SER A 11 -32.63 8.51 -24.79
CA SER A 11 -33.03 7.30 -24.08
C SER A 11 -34.37 7.56 -23.37
N LEU A 12 -35.46 7.14 -23.99
CA LEU A 12 -36.74 6.98 -23.32
C LEU A 12 -36.67 5.66 -22.55
N THR A 13 -36.51 5.74 -21.23
CA THR A 13 -36.69 4.61 -20.32
C THR A 13 -38.14 4.14 -20.47
N LEU A 14 -38.32 3.10 -21.27
CA LEU A 14 -39.57 2.37 -21.35
C LEU A 14 -39.66 1.57 -20.05
N ALA A 15 -40.51 1.99 -19.12
CA ALA A 15 -40.92 1.14 -18.00
C ALA A 15 -41.49 -0.14 -18.61
N MET A 16 -40.72 -1.23 -18.52
CA MET A 16 -41.24 -2.57 -18.78
C MET A 16 -42.32 -2.82 -17.73
N SER A 17 -43.57 -2.67 -18.16
CA SER A 17 -44.72 -3.23 -17.48
C SER A 17 -44.45 -4.74 -17.31
N GLY A 18 -44.61 -5.21 -16.07
CA GLY A 18 -44.16 -6.51 -15.60
C GLY A 18 -44.45 -7.64 -16.59
N VAL A 19 -43.39 -8.30 -17.02
CA VAL A 19 -43.47 -9.68 -17.49
C VAL A 19 -43.93 -10.47 -16.27
N ALA A 20 -45.14 -11.01 -16.30
CA ALA A 20 -45.56 -12.02 -15.35
C ALA A 20 -44.54 -13.16 -15.43
N PHE A 21 -43.71 -13.29 -14.40
CA PHE A 21 -42.90 -14.49 -14.24
C PHE A 21 -43.89 -15.64 -14.04
N GLY A 22 -43.78 -16.69 -14.85
CA GLY A 22 -44.35 -17.98 -14.46
C GLY A 22 -43.53 -18.47 -13.28
N GLN A 23 -43.91 -18.06 -12.08
CA GLN A 23 -43.28 -18.55 -10.86
C GLN A 23 -43.66 -20.00 -10.67
N ALA A 24 -42.73 -20.74 -10.08
CA ALA A 24 -42.88 -22.14 -9.76
C ALA A 24 -44.10 -22.35 -8.85
N ASP A 25 -45.17 -22.89 -9.43
CA ASP A 25 -46.44 -23.20 -8.75
C ASP A 25 -46.36 -24.56 -8.03
N GLU A 26 -45.24 -25.29 -8.20
CA GLU A 26 -45.03 -26.58 -7.56
C GLU A 26 -43.68 -26.66 -6.84
N CYS A 27 -43.65 -27.31 -5.69
CA CYS A 27 -42.40 -27.54 -4.96
C CYS A 27 -41.30 -28.23 -5.79
N VAL A 28 -41.66 -29.06 -6.79
CA VAL A 28 -40.69 -29.78 -7.65
C VAL A 28 -39.95 -28.86 -8.62
N ASN A 29 -40.51 -27.68 -8.92
CA ASN A 29 -39.91 -26.70 -9.81
C ASN A 29 -39.59 -25.38 -9.08
N ALA A 30 -39.57 -25.41 -7.74
CA ALA A 30 -39.34 -24.26 -6.87
C ALA A 30 -38.21 -23.34 -7.37
N THR A 31 -38.49 -22.04 -7.39
CA THR A 31 -37.56 -21.02 -7.88
C THR A 31 -36.34 -20.95 -6.96
N ASP A 32 -35.15 -21.10 -7.52
CA ASP A 32 -33.91 -21.06 -6.75
C ASP A 32 -33.53 -19.63 -6.37
N LEU A 33 -33.43 -19.36 -5.07
CA LEU A 33 -32.95 -18.09 -4.53
C LEU A 33 -31.44 -18.06 -4.25
N GLY A 34 -30.75 -19.21 -4.37
CA GLY A 34 -29.33 -19.32 -4.09
C GLY A 34 -29.03 -19.56 -2.60
N THR A 35 -27.82 -19.16 -2.19
CA THR A 35 -27.31 -19.36 -0.82
C THR A 35 -27.30 -18.03 -0.05
N GLY A 36 -27.80 -18.05 1.19
CA GLY A 36 -27.78 -16.90 2.10
C GLY A 36 -29.01 -15.98 2.03
N PRO A 37 -29.00 -14.86 2.79
CA PRO A 37 -30.07 -13.88 2.80
C PRO A 37 -30.45 -13.41 1.39
N ALA A 38 -31.75 -13.25 1.14
CA ALA A 38 -32.25 -12.95 -0.19
C ALA A 38 -33.53 -12.11 -0.15
N THR A 39 -33.76 -11.35 -1.22
CA THR A 39 -35.05 -10.67 -1.45
C THR A 39 -35.52 -10.98 -2.86
N ALA A 40 -36.75 -11.49 -2.99
CA ALA A 40 -37.30 -11.89 -4.28
C ALA A 40 -38.75 -11.41 -4.44
N PRO A 41 -39.15 -10.99 -5.65
CA PRO A 41 -40.56 -10.74 -5.94
C PRO A 41 -41.31 -12.07 -5.99
N PHE A 42 -42.58 -12.05 -5.62
CA PHE A 42 -43.52 -13.13 -5.87
C PHE A 42 -44.84 -12.62 -6.47
N ASP A 43 -45.58 -13.46 -7.19
CA ASP A 43 -46.90 -13.15 -7.77
C ASP A 43 -47.81 -14.38 -7.80
N THR A 44 -48.89 -14.34 -7.00
CA THR A 44 -49.86 -15.44 -6.87
C THR A 44 -51.06 -15.33 -7.83
N ASN A 45 -51.12 -14.34 -8.73
CA ASN A 45 -52.30 -14.13 -9.61
C ASN A 45 -52.67 -15.30 -10.53
N PHE A 46 -51.71 -16.19 -10.82
CA PHE A 46 -51.90 -17.33 -11.73
C PHE A 46 -51.45 -18.66 -11.10
N ALA A 47 -51.13 -18.67 -9.82
CA ALA A 47 -50.87 -19.89 -9.08
C ALA A 47 -52.16 -20.70 -8.97
N VAL A 48 -52.07 -22.03 -9.07
CA VAL A 48 -53.21 -22.93 -8.97
C VAL A 48 -52.88 -24.14 -8.11
N ASP A 49 -53.75 -24.44 -7.15
CA ASP A 49 -53.62 -25.65 -6.34
C ASP A 49 -53.78 -26.92 -7.20
N THR A 50 -52.68 -27.52 -7.62
CA THR A 50 -52.72 -28.75 -8.42
C THR A 50 -53.09 -29.94 -7.53
N MET A 51 -54.20 -30.63 -7.84
CA MET A 51 -54.68 -31.80 -7.08
C MET A 51 -53.85 -33.10 -7.28
N ALA A 52 -52.57 -33.01 -7.67
CA ALA A 52 -51.74 -34.18 -7.88
C ALA A 52 -51.18 -34.70 -6.53
N PRO A 53 -51.07 -36.04 -6.31
CA PRO A 53 -50.62 -36.61 -5.03
C PRO A 53 -49.13 -36.37 -4.67
N ALA A 54 -48.45 -35.47 -5.37
CA ALA A 54 -47.04 -35.14 -5.21
C ALA A 54 -46.77 -33.61 -5.19
N THR A 55 -47.81 -32.78 -5.08
CA THR A 55 -47.72 -31.30 -5.17
C THR A 55 -48.42 -30.58 -4.03
N THR A 56 -49.05 -31.28 -3.09
CA THR A 56 -49.70 -30.69 -1.92
C THR A 56 -48.84 -30.87 -0.69
N SER A 57 -48.66 -29.80 0.10
CA SER A 57 -48.02 -29.80 1.42
C SER A 57 -48.36 -31.10 2.17
N PRO A 58 -47.38 -31.93 2.56
CA PRO A 58 -47.66 -33.24 3.14
C PRO A 58 -48.38 -33.10 4.50
N GLY A 59 -49.72 -33.07 4.46
CA GLY A 59 -50.60 -33.13 5.63
C GLY A 59 -50.24 -32.19 6.79
N SER A 60 -49.63 -31.03 6.52
CA SER A 60 -48.98 -30.17 7.50
C SER A 60 -49.85 -29.00 7.94
N ALA A 61 -49.52 -28.41 9.09
CA ALA A 61 -50.31 -27.50 9.92
C ALA A 61 -50.68 -26.11 9.31
N CYS A 62 -50.50 -25.91 8.00
CA CYS A 62 -50.58 -24.61 7.33
C CYS A 62 -51.61 -24.70 6.20
N PHE A 63 -52.47 -23.70 6.05
CA PHE A 63 -53.66 -23.75 5.19
C PHE A 63 -53.51 -22.83 3.96
N LEU A 64 -52.37 -22.99 3.27
CA LEU A 64 -52.05 -22.21 2.07
C LEU A 64 -52.85 -22.70 0.85
N SER A 65 -53.24 -21.73 0.02
CA SER A 65 -53.81 -21.95 -1.32
C SER A 65 -53.22 -20.97 -2.33
N ASP A 66 -53.27 -21.35 -3.60
CA ASP A 66 -52.78 -20.63 -4.78
C ASP A 66 -51.37 -20.06 -4.52
N ASP A 67 -50.46 -21.00 -4.32
CA ASP A 67 -49.13 -20.75 -3.79
C ASP A 67 -48.01 -20.79 -4.84
N VAL A 68 -46.90 -20.16 -4.49
CA VAL A 68 -45.66 -20.24 -5.26
C VAL A 68 -44.53 -20.75 -4.37
N TRP A 69 -43.59 -21.44 -4.99
CA TRP A 69 -42.51 -22.14 -4.31
C TRP A 69 -41.15 -21.55 -4.63
N PHE A 70 -40.36 -21.37 -3.59
CA PHE A 70 -38.95 -21.03 -3.64
C PHE A 70 -38.12 -22.11 -2.96
N LYS A 71 -36.86 -22.24 -3.36
CA LYS A 71 -35.84 -22.98 -2.60
C LYS A 71 -34.70 -22.06 -2.25
N TYR A 72 -34.22 -22.19 -1.03
CA TYR A 72 -33.21 -21.34 -0.42
C TYR A 72 -32.20 -22.23 0.30
N THR A 73 -30.91 -21.94 0.15
CA THR A 73 -29.82 -22.68 0.81
C THR A 73 -29.26 -21.83 1.95
N ALA A 74 -29.22 -22.36 3.17
CA ALA A 74 -28.71 -21.60 4.31
C ALA A 74 -27.19 -21.37 4.21
N SER A 75 -26.74 -20.15 4.48
CA SER A 75 -25.32 -19.79 4.48
C SER A 75 -24.62 -20.05 5.81
N ALA A 76 -25.37 -20.20 6.90
CA ALA A 76 -24.85 -20.51 8.24
C ALA A 76 -25.80 -21.42 9.05
N ASP A 77 -25.24 -22.11 10.06
CA ASP A 77 -26.04 -22.76 11.10
C ASP A 77 -26.71 -21.68 11.95
N GLY A 78 -28.02 -21.74 12.20
CA GLY A 78 -28.72 -20.62 12.81
C GLY A 78 -30.23 -20.72 12.80
N THR A 79 -30.88 -19.57 12.69
CA THR A 79 -32.27 -19.45 12.30
C THR A 79 -32.37 -18.60 11.05
N ALA A 80 -33.31 -18.90 10.14
CA ALA A 80 -33.67 -18.03 9.03
C ALA A 80 -35.08 -17.48 9.26
N THR A 81 -35.27 -16.18 9.01
CA THR A 81 -36.56 -15.49 9.06
C THR A 81 -37.03 -15.18 7.64
N PHE A 82 -38.23 -15.62 7.31
CA PHE A 82 -38.88 -15.46 6.01
C PHE A 82 -40.05 -14.49 6.20
N SER A 83 -40.03 -13.35 5.52
CA SER A 83 -40.95 -12.25 5.76
C SER A 83 -41.54 -11.72 4.45
N THR A 84 -42.87 -11.60 4.38
CA THR A 84 -43.58 -10.90 3.29
C THR A 84 -44.04 -9.51 3.71
N CYS A 85 -43.63 -9.04 4.88
CA CYS A 85 -44.00 -7.76 5.45
C CYS A 85 -43.71 -6.59 4.50
N GLY A 86 -44.68 -5.69 4.39
CA GLY A 86 -44.63 -4.55 3.45
C GLY A 86 -45.25 -4.85 2.08
N SER A 87 -45.63 -6.09 1.80
CA SER A 87 -46.46 -6.42 0.64
C SER A 87 -47.90 -5.93 0.82
N ALA A 88 -48.63 -5.69 -0.29
CA ALA A 88 -49.97 -5.08 -0.26
C ALA A 88 -51.13 -6.09 -0.15
N LEU A 89 -50.81 -7.38 -0.09
CA LEU A 89 -51.75 -8.50 -0.10
C LEU A 89 -51.66 -9.29 1.21
N ASP A 90 -52.74 -9.98 1.52
CA ASP A 90 -52.83 -10.94 2.62
C ASP A 90 -52.04 -12.21 2.23
N THR A 91 -51.07 -12.62 3.05
CA THR A 91 -50.17 -13.74 2.72
C THR A 91 -50.24 -14.84 3.77
N GLU A 92 -49.81 -16.03 3.40
CA GLU A 92 -49.40 -17.09 4.32
C GLU A 92 -48.06 -17.66 3.84
N ILE A 93 -47.15 -17.96 4.77
CA ILE A 93 -45.83 -18.57 4.47
C ILE A 93 -45.74 -19.93 5.17
N GLY A 94 -45.26 -20.94 4.45
CA GLY A 94 -44.81 -22.22 5.00
C GLY A 94 -43.35 -22.52 4.64
N VAL A 95 -42.56 -23.01 5.61
CA VAL A 95 -41.15 -23.38 5.38
C VAL A 95 -40.95 -24.87 5.66
N TYR A 96 -40.22 -25.54 4.76
CA TYR A 96 -40.07 -26.99 4.74
C TYR A 96 -38.61 -27.42 4.53
N GLU A 97 -38.23 -28.54 5.13
CA GLU A 97 -36.96 -29.23 4.88
C GLU A 97 -37.22 -30.60 4.24
N GLY A 98 -36.30 -31.02 3.37
CA GLY A 98 -36.32 -32.30 2.68
C GLY A 98 -36.05 -32.14 1.19
N SER A 99 -35.73 -33.26 0.52
CA SER A 99 -35.40 -33.27 -0.91
C SER A 99 -36.55 -33.73 -1.80
N ASP A 100 -37.64 -34.24 -1.22
CA ASP A 100 -38.81 -34.76 -1.95
C ASP A 100 -40.08 -34.17 -1.35
N CYS A 101 -40.84 -33.47 -2.20
CA CYS A 101 -42.12 -32.83 -1.92
C CYS A 101 -43.10 -33.69 -1.14
N SER A 102 -43.13 -35.00 -1.41
CA SER A 102 -44.04 -35.93 -0.77
C SER A 102 -43.66 -36.29 0.68
N THR A 103 -42.46 -35.89 1.10
CA THR A 103 -41.85 -36.23 2.39
C THR A 103 -41.32 -35.03 3.16
N PHE A 104 -41.62 -33.81 2.71
CA PHE A 104 -41.21 -32.59 3.39
C PHE A 104 -41.60 -32.59 4.86
N THR A 105 -40.67 -32.13 5.69
CA THR A 105 -40.92 -31.82 7.10
C THR A 105 -41.22 -30.33 7.21
N ASN A 106 -42.41 -29.98 7.68
CA ASN A 106 -42.74 -28.59 7.96
C ASN A 106 -41.94 -28.09 9.18
N LEU A 107 -41.24 -26.99 9.01
CA LEU A 107 -40.46 -26.33 10.06
C LEU A 107 -41.22 -25.18 10.73
N GLY A 108 -42.16 -24.57 10.02
CA GLY A 108 -43.05 -23.55 10.55
C GLY A 108 -43.96 -22.94 9.49
N CYS A 109 -44.97 -22.20 9.95
CA CYS A 109 -45.80 -21.34 9.11
C CYS A 109 -46.43 -20.20 9.89
N ASN A 110 -46.87 -19.18 9.16
CA ASN A 110 -47.57 -18.02 9.68
C ASN A 110 -48.47 -17.41 8.60
N ASP A 111 -49.68 -16.97 8.98
CA ASP A 111 -50.60 -16.16 8.20
C ASP A 111 -50.42 -14.66 8.52
N ASP A 112 -50.66 -14.27 9.77
CA ASP A 112 -50.70 -12.87 10.20
C ASP A 112 -49.61 -12.54 11.24
N SER A 113 -48.57 -11.81 10.83
CA SER A 113 -47.54 -11.27 11.73
C SER A 113 -47.54 -9.75 11.79
N CYS A 114 -47.37 -9.09 10.63
CA CYS A 114 -47.12 -7.65 10.51
C CYS A 114 -48.33 -6.90 9.91
N GLY A 115 -49.53 -7.30 10.31
CA GLY A 115 -50.78 -6.90 9.68
C GLY A 115 -51.43 -8.14 9.06
N LEU A 116 -51.63 -8.10 7.75
CA LEU A 116 -52.11 -9.24 6.96
C LEU A 116 -50.96 -10.00 6.26
N GLN A 117 -49.71 -9.61 6.53
CA GLN A 117 -48.54 -10.26 5.95
C GLN A 117 -47.87 -11.16 6.98
N SER A 118 -47.13 -12.13 6.49
CA SER A 118 -46.61 -13.24 7.27
C SER A 118 -45.13 -13.08 7.56
N GLU A 119 -44.71 -13.67 8.68
CA GLU A 119 -43.31 -13.80 9.02
C GLU A 119 -43.07 -15.07 9.83
N VAL A 120 -42.09 -15.88 9.44
CA VAL A 120 -41.76 -17.12 10.16
C VAL A 120 -40.26 -17.27 10.32
N THR A 121 -39.82 -17.64 11.53
CA THR A 121 -38.43 -17.92 11.85
C THR A 121 -38.26 -19.40 12.16
N VAL A 122 -37.35 -20.08 11.46
CA VAL A 122 -37.08 -21.52 11.63
C VAL A 122 -35.59 -21.79 11.82
N PRO A 123 -35.19 -22.85 12.56
CA PRO A 123 -33.79 -23.26 12.63
C PRO A 123 -33.31 -23.75 11.25
N VAL A 124 -32.07 -23.40 10.90
CA VAL A 124 -31.41 -23.80 9.66
C VAL A 124 -29.99 -24.32 9.92
N THR A 125 -29.50 -25.17 9.04
CA THR A 125 -28.15 -25.75 9.05
C THR A 125 -27.45 -25.35 7.76
N MET A 126 -26.19 -24.91 7.87
CA MET A 126 -25.40 -24.44 6.74
C MET A 126 -25.39 -25.47 5.60
N GLY A 127 -25.64 -25.00 4.38
CA GLY A 127 -25.63 -25.83 3.17
C GLY A 127 -26.89 -26.68 2.97
N ASN A 128 -27.80 -26.77 3.94
CA ASN A 128 -29.09 -27.42 3.73
C ASN A 128 -30.01 -26.54 2.87
N VAL A 129 -30.83 -27.21 2.06
CA VAL A 129 -31.84 -26.57 1.20
C VAL A 129 -33.21 -26.63 1.87
N TYR A 130 -33.85 -25.48 1.95
CA TYR A 130 -35.18 -25.29 2.48
C TYR A 130 -36.13 -24.82 1.38
N HIS A 131 -37.38 -25.25 1.45
CA HIS A 131 -38.43 -24.87 0.51
C HIS A 131 -39.40 -23.92 1.20
N VAL A 132 -39.73 -22.82 0.52
CA VAL A 132 -40.60 -21.76 1.02
C VAL A 132 -41.82 -21.71 0.12
N GLN A 133 -42.99 -21.93 0.72
CA GLN A 133 -44.30 -21.84 0.08
C GLN A 133 -44.91 -20.50 0.48
N ILE A 134 -45.37 -19.73 -0.49
CA ILE A 134 -46.01 -18.43 -0.25
C ILE A 134 -47.34 -18.42 -1.00
N GLY A 135 -48.43 -18.26 -0.26
CA GLY A 135 -49.79 -18.23 -0.80
C GLY A 135 -50.64 -17.26 0.01
N HIS A 136 -51.93 -17.55 0.12
CA HIS A 136 -52.87 -16.80 0.94
C HIS A 136 -53.71 -17.72 1.83
N TRP A 137 -54.30 -17.15 2.89
CA TRP A 137 -55.19 -17.87 3.79
C TRP A 137 -56.57 -18.13 3.15
N ASN A 138 -56.78 -19.38 2.76
CA ASN A 138 -58.03 -19.96 2.26
C ASN A 138 -58.51 -19.56 0.84
N THR A 139 -59.04 -20.57 0.14
CA THR A 139 -59.50 -20.54 -1.26
C THR A 139 -60.79 -19.72 -1.54
N THR A 140 -61.41 -19.08 -0.55
CA THR A 140 -62.76 -18.49 -0.67
C THR A 140 -62.77 -16.97 -0.50
N SER A 141 -61.73 -16.37 0.09
CA SER A 141 -61.70 -14.92 0.38
C SER A 141 -60.32 -14.23 0.27
N GLY A 142 -59.25 -14.94 -0.10
CA GLY A 142 -57.92 -14.35 -0.19
C GLY A 142 -57.73 -13.37 -1.34
N THR A 143 -56.75 -12.48 -1.18
CA THR A 143 -56.35 -11.49 -2.19
C THR A 143 -55.08 -11.95 -2.89
N TYR A 144 -55.17 -12.26 -4.18
CA TYR A 144 -54.03 -12.58 -5.03
C TYR A 144 -53.27 -11.31 -5.43
N GLY A 145 -51.97 -11.44 -5.69
CA GLY A 145 -51.19 -10.31 -6.16
C GLY A 145 -49.69 -10.53 -6.12
N ALA A 146 -48.99 -9.47 -6.53
CA ALA A 146 -47.54 -9.42 -6.44
C ALA A 146 -47.07 -8.84 -5.10
N GLY A 147 -46.01 -9.41 -4.54
CA GLY A 147 -45.37 -9.00 -3.30
C GLY A 147 -43.86 -9.24 -3.32
N MET A 148 -43.22 -9.05 -2.16
CA MET A 148 -41.81 -9.33 -1.95
C MET A 148 -41.64 -10.28 -0.76
N VAL A 149 -40.79 -11.29 -0.91
CA VAL A 149 -40.28 -12.08 0.21
C VAL A 149 -38.86 -11.66 0.53
N THR A 150 -38.56 -11.47 1.80
CA THR A 150 -37.23 -11.20 2.33
C THR A 150 -36.84 -12.32 3.29
N ILE A 151 -35.64 -12.85 3.12
CA ILE A 151 -35.04 -13.91 3.94
C ILE A 151 -33.83 -13.31 4.64
N THR A 152 -33.78 -13.40 5.96
CA THR A 152 -32.62 -13.02 6.78
C THR A 152 -32.14 -14.22 7.60
N GLU A 153 -30.84 -14.30 7.86
CA GLU A 153 -30.25 -15.35 8.71
C GLU A 153 -29.79 -14.77 10.05
N THR A 154 -29.81 -15.59 11.09
CA THR A 154 -29.23 -15.31 12.40
C THR A 154 -28.44 -16.54 12.83
N PRO A 155 -27.11 -16.53 12.64
CA PRO A 155 -26.25 -17.66 12.99
C PRO A 155 -26.34 -18.07 14.47
N SER A 156 -26.27 -19.37 14.76
CA SER A 156 -26.42 -19.98 16.10
C SER A 156 -25.10 -20.06 16.89
N GLY A 157 -23.97 -19.72 16.27
CA GLY A 157 -22.61 -19.89 16.81
C GLY A 157 -22.01 -18.71 17.60
N GLY A 158 -22.76 -17.63 17.82
CA GLY A 158 -22.17 -16.33 18.10
C GLY A 158 -21.82 -15.60 16.80
N GLY A 159 -21.22 -14.40 16.90
CA GLY A 159 -20.75 -13.66 15.73
C GLY A 159 -19.74 -14.44 14.88
N PRO A 160 -19.27 -13.87 13.75
CA PRO A 160 -18.27 -14.50 12.90
C PRO A 160 -17.05 -14.99 13.70
N THR A 161 -16.44 -16.12 13.30
CA THR A 161 -15.32 -16.71 14.04
C THR A 161 -14.06 -15.85 14.02
N ASN A 162 -13.94 -15.00 13.02
CA ASN A 162 -12.85 -14.05 12.84
C ASN A 162 -13.17 -12.64 13.35
N ASP A 163 -14.10 -12.51 14.31
CA ASP A 163 -14.49 -11.26 14.97
C ASP A 163 -13.43 -10.74 15.97
N THR A 164 -12.24 -11.33 16.02
CA THR A 164 -11.12 -10.84 16.83
C THR A 164 -9.77 -11.11 16.16
N CYS A 165 -8.78 -10.27 16.44
CA CYS A 165 -7.38 -10.48 16.05
C CYS A 165 -6.71 -11.72 16.66
N LEU A 166 -7.39 -12.47 17.54
CA LEU A 166 -6.90 -13.73 18.11
C LEU A 166 -7.22 -14.94 17.23
N SER A 167 -8.21 -14.81 16.34
CA SER A 167 -8.70 -15.89 15.49
C SER A 167 -8.98 -15.42 14.06
N PRO A 168 -8.02 -14.73 13.39
CA PRO A 168 -8.22 -14.27 12.02
C PRO A 168 -8.37 -15.43 11.04
N ASP A 169 -9.22 -15.24 10.02
CA ASP A 169 -9.32 -16.17 8.90
C ASP A 169 -8.17 -15.96 7.91
N THR A 170 -7.74 -16.99 7.19
CA THR A 170 -6.68 -16.83 6.19
C THR A 170 -7.27 -16.35 4.85
N ALA A 171 -6.77 -15.21 4.37
CA ALA A 171 -7.10 -14.65 3.06
C ALA A 171 -6.04 -15.02 2.01
N THR A 172 -6.47 -15.04 0.75
CA THR A 172 -5.61 -15.20 -0.43
C THR A 172 -5.97 -14.14 -1.47
N VAL A 173 -5.12 -13.93 -2.48
CA VAL A 173 -5.46 -13.10 -3.65
C VAL A 173 -6.80 -13.56 -4.25
N GLY A 174 -7.68 -12.61 -4.54
CA GLY A 174 -9.07 -12.86 -4.97
C GLY A 174 -10.09 -12.07 -4.15
N THR A 175 -11.35 -12.47 -4.28
CA THR A 175 -12.49 -11.87 -3.57
C THR A 175 -13.00 -12.81 -2.49
N ILE A 176 -13.14 -12.29 -1.27
CA ILE A 176 -13.71 -12.97 -0.11
C ILE A 176 -15.02 -12.25 0.25
N THR A 177 -16.11 -12.99 0.37
CA THR A 177 -17.38 -12.46 0.87
C THR A 177 -17.49 -12.66 2.37
N TYR A 178 -18.01 -11.67 3.09
CA TYR A 178 -18.23 -11.76 4.53
C TYR A 178 -19.54 -11.09 4.95
N ASP A 179 -19.99 -11.37 6.18
CA ASP A 179 -21.15 -10.72 6.81
C ASP A 179 -20.74 -10.24 8.20
N ASN A 180 -20.84 -8.93 8.44
CA ASN A 180 -20.47 -8.33 9.72
C ASN A 180 -21.67 -7.95 10.59
N THR A 181 -22.90 -8.34 10.24
CA THR A 181 -24.12 -7.99 10.99
C THR A 181 -24.12 -8.46 12.45
N MET A 182 -23.42 -9.55 12.74
CA MET A 182 -23.28 -10.12 14.09
C MET A 182 -21.87 -9.93 14.67
N ALA A 183 -20.98 -9.21 13.98
CA ALA A 183 -19.64 -8.92 14.44
C ALA A 183 -19.68 -7.88 15.58
N THR A 184 -18.80 -8.04 16.56
CA THR A 184 -18.59 -7.05 17.61
C THR A 184 -17.57 -6.01 17.14
N SER A 185 -17.51 -4.87 17.85
CA SER A 185 -16.42 -3.91 17.64
C SER A 185 -15.29 -4.23 18.62
N SER A 186 -14.19 -4.77 18.11
CA SER A 186 -13.04 -5.19 18.94
C SER A 186 -12.32 -4.00 19.59
N GLY A 187 -12.39 -2.83 18.96
CA GLY A 187 -11.62 -1.64 19.35
C GLY A 187 -10.12 -1.76 19.05
N PHE A 188 -9.71 -2.77 18.30
CA PHE A 188 -8.34 -2.95 17.83
C PHE A 188 -7.95 -1.84 16.85
N ASN A 189 -6.75 -1.27 17.04
CA ASN A 189 -6.19 -0.21 16.19
C ASN A 189 -4.74 -0.51 15.76
N GLY A 190 -4.23 -1.70 16.08
CA GLY A 190 -2.80 -2.03 16.01
C GLY A 190 -1.91 -1.22 16.97
N GLY A 191 -0.64 -1.61 17.07
CA GLY A 191 0.42 -0.74 17.62
C GLY A 191 0.89 0.28 16.58
N GLY A 192 1.47 1.42 17.01
CA GLY A 192 2.14 2.37 16.11
C GLY A 192 1.34 3.63 15.70
N SER A 193 1.70 4.23 14.56
CA SER A 193 1.44 5.64 14.20
C SER A 193 0.06 5.96 13.60
N CYS A 194 -0.81 4.99 13.28
CA CYS A 194 -2.13 5.24 12.68
C CYS A 194 -3.19 5.87 13.62
N SER A 195 -2.74 6.38 14.78
CA SER A 195 -3.49 6.75 15.99
C SER A 195 -4.68 7.71 15.86
N THR A 196 -5.00 8.26 14.68
CA THR A 196 -6.16 9.15 14.50
C THR A 196 -7.24 8.67 13.52
N GLY A 197 -6.93 7.75 12.61
CA GLY A 197 -7.85 7.37 11.52
C GLY A 197 -8.25 5.89 11.44
N ALA A 198 -7.38 4.99 11.91
CA ALA A 198 -7.70 3.57 12.07
C ALA A 198 -8.66 3.31 13.26
N ASN A 199 -8.86 4.32 14.11
CA ASN A 199 -9.83 4.26 15.19
C ASN A 199 -11.22 4.03 14.61
N SER A 200 -12.00 3.12 15.20
CA SER A 200 -13.42 2.84 14.90
C SER A 200 -13.74 1.97 13.66
N ASN A 201 -12.90 0.98 13.35
CA ASN A 201 -13.39 -0.19 12.61
C ASN A 201 -14.43 -0.91 13.50
N ASN A 202 -15.71 -0.63 13.28
CA ASN A 202 -16.78 -1.26 14.05
C ASN A 202 -17.26 -2.52 13.35
N GLN A 203 -17.80 -3.48 14.09
CA GLN A 203 -18.26 -4.76 13.52
C GLN A 203 -17.17 -5.35 12.61
N ASP A 204 -15.98 -5.55 13.19
CA ASP A 204 -14.73 -5.75 12.47
C ASP A 204 -14.32 -7.22 12.40
N LEU A 205 -13.98 -7.66 11.19
CA LEU A 205 -13.52 -9.00 10.91
C LEU A 205 -12.04 -8.99 10.53
N PHE A 206 -11.34 -10.03 10.96
CA PHE A 206 -9.90 -10.13 10.85
C PHE A 206 -9.48 -11.21 9.87
N TYR A 207 -8.47 -10.89 9.05
CA TYR A 207 -7.88 -11.81 8.11
C TYR A 207 -6.36 -11.76 8.17
N THR A 208 -5.68 -12.90 8.10
CA THR A 208 -4.24 -12.94 7.82
C THR A 208 -4.00 -13.11 6.33
N PHE A 209 -3.07 -12.36 5.78
CA PHE A 209 -2.62 -12.50 4.40
C PHE A 209 -1.10 -12.61 4.35
N THR A 210 -0.59 -13.56 3.58
CA THR A 210 0.83 -13.76 3.34
C THR A 210 1.04 -13.81 1.82
N PRO A 211 1.65 -12.78 1.21
CA PRO A 211 1.98 -12.76 -0.21
C PRO A 211 2.86 -13.95 -0.60
N ALA A 212 2.55 -14.61 -1.71
CA ALA A 212 3.45 -15.59 -2.31
C ALA A 212 4.67 -14.88 -2.93
N ASP A 213 4.42 -13.75 -3.58
CA ASP A 213 5.42 -12.92 -4.25
C ASP A 213 5.40 -11.50 -3.69
N GLY A 214 6.57 -10.87 -3.65
CA GLY A 214 6.70 -9.47 -3.24
C GLY A 214 6.18 -8.50 -4.30
N GLY A 215 5.55 -7.41 -3.87
CA GLY A 215 5.15 -6.33 -4.77
C GLY A 215 4.10 -5.41 -4.19
N THR A 216 3.42 -4.69 -5.09
CA THR A 216 2.35 -3.77 -4.74
C THR A 216 1.03 -4.50 -4.69
N TYR A 217 0.37 -4.45 -3.54
CA TYR A 217 -0.93 -5.04 -3.29
C TYR A 217 -1.98 -3.95 -3.10
N GLN A 218 -3.09 -4.11 -3.81
CA GLN A 218 -4.32 -3.37 -3.61
C GLN A 218 -5.29 -4.24 -2.80
N ILE A 219 -5.75 -3.71 -1.67
CA ILE A 219 -6.71 -4.35 -0.78
C ILE A 219 -7.89 -3.39 -0.65
N ASP A 220 -9.08 -3.84 -1.05
CA ASP A 220 -10.27 -3.00 -1.09
C ASP A 220 -11.51 -3.75 -0.63
N THR A 221 -12.57 -3.00 -0.37
CA THR A 221 -13.88 -3.56 0.03
C THR A 221 -14.96 -3.32 -1.03
N GLN A 222 -14.54 -3.14 -2.28
CA GLN A 222 -15.41 -2.70 -3.36
C GLN A 222 -16.54 -3.69 -3.61
N GLY A 223 -17.76 -3.14 -3.59
CA GLY A 223 -19.03 -3.86 -3.79
C GLY A 223 -19.65 -4.41 -2.50
N SER A 224 -19.09 -4.07 -1.34
CA SER A 224 -19.80 -4.16 -0.06
C SER A 224 -21.08 -3.30 -0.06
N THR A 225 -22.13 -3.75 0.64
CA THR A 225 -23.43 -3.05 0.65
C THR A 225 -23.53 -1.92 1.66
N PHE A 226 -22.44 -1.62 2.37
CA PHE A 226 -22.38 -0.66 3.46
C PHE A 226 -21.08 0.17 3.38
N ASP A 227 -21.02 1.21 4.22
CA ASP A 227 -19.86 2.08 4.37
C ASP A 227 -18.78 1.35 5.19
N THR A 228 -17.65 1.08 4.56
CA THR A 228 -16.61 0.24 5.15
C THR A 228 -15.48 1.08 5.72
N LYS A 229 -14.72 0.48 6.64
CA LYS A 229 -13.39 0.93 6.97
C LYS A 229 -12.43 -0.23 6.92
N LEU A 230 -11.23 0.00 6.40
CA LEU A 230 -10.22 -1.00 6.21
C LEU A 230 -8.91 -0.56 6.88
N SER A 231 -8.19 -1.51 7.47
CA SER A 231 -6.81 -1.30 7.87
C SER A 231 -5.97 -2.55 7.71
N VAL A 232 -4.68 -2.35 7.48
CA VAL A 232 -3.68 -3.41 7.29
C VAL A 232 -2.56 -3.17 8.29
N HIS A 233 -2.16 -4.24 8.97
CA HIS A 233 -1.19 -4.22 10.06
C HIS A 233 -0.10 -5.27 9.81
N ASP A 234 1.15 -4.94 10.12
CA ASP A 234 2.29 -5.85 10.04
C ASP A 234 2.30 -6.80 11.23
N GLY A 235 2.32 -8.11 10.96
CA GLY A 235 2.14 -9.17 11.94
C GLY A 235 0.82 -9.94 11.75
N SER A 236 0.61 -10.97 12.57
CA SER A 236 -0.50 -11.92 12.40
C SER A 236 -1.45 -11.99 13.60
N ASP A 237 -1.28 -11.13 14.60
CA ASP A 237 -2.01 -11.19 15.87
C ASP A 237 -2.31 -9.80 16.45
N CYS A 238 -2.86 -9.77 17.66
CA CYS A 238 -3.23 -8.53 18.33
C CYS A 238 -2.04 -7.61 18.73
N MET A 239 -0.80 -8.00 18.45
CA MET A 239 0.39 -7.16 18.60
C MET A 239 0.83 -6.51 17.28
N ALA A 240 0.12 -6.81 16.17
CA ALA A 240 0.42 -6.27 14.86
C ALA A 240 0.43 -4.73 14.85
N THR A 241 1.32 -4.15 14.05
CA THR A 241 1.50 -2.69 13.97
C THR A 241 0.90 -2.14 12.69
N CYS A 242 0.14 -1.06 12.78
CA CYS A 242 -0.57 -0.53 11.62
C CYS A 242 0.38 -0.06 10.51
N LEU A 243 0.15 -0.55 9.28
CA LEU A 243 0.82 -0.14 8.05
C LEU A 243 0.02 0.94 7.33
N ALA A 244 -1.29 0.71 7.16
CA ALA A 244 -2.18 1.59 6.43
C ALA A 244 -3.63 1.46 6.90
N TYR A 245 -4.44 2.48 6.65
CA TYR A 245 -5.88 2.46 6.85
C TYR A 245 -6.58 3.34 5.82
N ASP A 246 -7.86 3.07 5.57
CA ASP A 246 -8.70 3.85 4.68
C ASP A 246 -10.19 3.68 5.03
N ASP A 247 -11.02 4.67 4.74
CA ASP A 247 -12.49 4.59 4.86
C ASP A 247 -13.19 4.68 3.49
N ASP A 248 -12.97 5.76 2.75
CA ASP A 248 -13.70 6.10 1.52
C ASP A 248 -12.77 6.26 0.29
N GLY A 249 -11.59 5.64 0.30
CA GLY A 249 -10.61 5.73 -0.79
C GLY A 249 -11.02 4.97 -2.06
N GLY A 250 -11.98 4.06 -1.98
CA GLY A 250 -12.55 3.30 -3.10
C GLY A 250 -13.62 4.07 -3.87
N SER A 251 -14.43 3.36 -4.66
CA SER A 251 -15.57 3.98 -5.34
C SER A 251 -16.79 4.02 -4.42
N GLY A 252 -17.19 5.23 -4.01
CA GLY A 252 -18.33 5.44 -3.13
C GLY A 252 -17.91 5.53 -1.67
N LEU A 253 -18.44 4.63 -0.83
CA LEU A 253 -18.18 4.53 0.61
C LEU A 253 -17.41 3.25 0.96
N GLN A 254 -16.66 2.75 -0.02
CA GLN A 254 -15.85 1.55 0.15
C GLN A 254 -14.39 1.95 0.27
N SER A 255 -13.64 1.19 1.03
CA SER A 255 -12.25 1.48 1.36
C SER A 255 -11.30 0.87 0.32
N LEU A 256 -10.15 1.50 0.14
CA LEU A 256 -9.09 1.11 -0.78
C LEU A 256 -7.73 1.43 -0.18
N ILE A 257 -6.91 0.40 0.02
CA ILE A 257 -5.52 0.53 0.44
C ILE A 257 -4.61 -0.01 -0.65
N THR A 258 -3.54 0.73 -0.95
CA THR A 258 -2.44 0.25 -1.79
C THR A 258 -1.16 0.31 -0.96
N LEU A 259 -0.46 -0.82 -0.85
CA LEU A 259 0.77 -0.93 -0.08
C LEU A 259 1.73 -1.94 -0.71
N GLU A 260 3.00 -1.82 -0.37
CA GLU A 260 4.03 -2.78 -0.73
C GLU A 260 4.15 -3.85 0.35
N LEU A 261 4.21 -5.12 -0.06
CA LEU A 261 4.39 -6.26 0.83
C LEU A 261 5.48 -7.18 0.29
N ASN A 262 6.33 -7.70 1.19
CA ASN A 262 7.36 -8.67 0.84
C ASN A 262 6.76 -10.08 0.71
N ALA A 263 7.38 -10.93 -0.12
CA ALA A 263 7.05 -12.35 -0.16
C ALA A 263 7.22 -12.96 1.24
N GLY A 264 6.21 -13.71 1.71
CA GLY A 264 6.24 -14.32 3.04
C GLY A 264 5.98 -13.36 4.20
N GLN A 265 5.89 -12.04 3.98
CA GLN A 265 5.47 -11.09 5.02
C GLN A 265 4.01 -11.35 5.39
N THR A 266 3.75 -11.64 6.66
CA THR A 266 2.37 -11.87 7.11
C THR A 266 1.78 -10.59 7.67
N VAL A 267 0.65 -10.16 7.10
CA VAL A 267 -0.12 -9.01 7.56
C VAL A 267 -1.49 -9.42 8.09
N LEU A 268 -1.99 -8.63 9.03
CA LEU A 268 -3.33 -8.71 9.59
C LEU A 268 -4.18 -7.61 8.96
N ILE A 269 -5.23 -8.00 8.24
CA ILE A 269 -6.22 -7.13 7.63
C ILE A 269 -7.43 -7.08 8.56
N GLN A 270 -7.88 -5.87 8.91
CA GLN A 270 -9.09 -5.63 9.68
C GLN A 270 -10.09 -4.93 8.76
N ALA A 271 -11.15 -5.65 8.38
CA ALA A 271 -12.26 -5.15 7.57
C ALA A 271 -13.45 -4.88 8.50
N GLY A 272 -13.80 -3.61 8.69
CA GLY A 272 -14.90 -3.18 9.52
C GLY A 272 -15.81 -2.18 8.82
N ALA A 273 -16.65 -1.51 9.61
CA ALA A 273 -17.62 -0.55 9.14
C ALA A 273 -17.39 0.84 9.72
N PHE A 274 -17.77 1.86 8.96
CA PHE A 274 -17.93 3.21 9.48
C PHE A 274 -19.18 3.26 10.38
N SER A 275 -19.03 3.80 11.60
CA SER A 275 -20.13 3.90 12.58
C SER A 275 -20.77 2.52 12.85
N SER A 276 -22.10 2.43 13.00
CA SER A 276 -22.82 1.19 13.26
C SER A 276 -23.34 0.50 11.99
N ASN A 277 -22.71 0.72 10.84
CA ASN A 277 -23.16 0.11 9.58
C ASN A 277 -22.80 -1.38 9.54
N SER A 278 -23.62 -2.17 8.86
CA SER A 278 -23.35 -3.59 8.65
C SER A 278 -24.10 -4.15 7.44
N GLY A 279 -23.69 -5.33 7.01
CA GLY A 279 -24.32 -6.10 5.94
C GLY A 279 -23.33 -7.06 5.28
N MET A 280 -23.66 -7.42 4.05
CA MET A 280 -22.78 -8.24 3.21
C MET A 280 -21.63 -7.39 2.69
N GLY A 281 -20.40 -7.84 2.97
CA GLY A 281 -19.16 -7.23 2.55
C GLY A 281 -18.40 -8.08 1.54
N MET A 282 -17.55 -7.41 0.77
CA MET A 282 -16.51 -8.04 -0.04
C MET A 282 -15.15 -7.52 0.41
N LEU A 283 -14.15 -8.38 0.46
CA LEU A 283 -12.74 -8.05 0.63
C LEU A 283 -12.01 -8.55 -0.63
N ASN A 284 -11.47 -7.63 -1.41
CA ASN A 284 -10.73 -7.92 -2.62
C ASN A 284 -9.24 -7.69 -2.35
N ILE A 285 -8.41 -8.68 -2.69
CA ILE A 285 -6.95 -8.59 -2.61
C ILE A 285 -6.40 -8.86 -4.00
N ALA A 286 -5.67 -7.89 -4.57
CA ALA A 286 -5.05 -8.01 -5.88
C ALA A 286 -3.59 -7.54 -5.83
N GLN A 287 -2.69 -8.31 -6.41
CA GLN A 287 -1.35 -7.82 -6.73
C GLN A 287 -1.45 -6.97 -8.00
N THR A 288 -1.06 -5.71 -7.91
CA THR A 288 -1.17 -4.72 -9.01
C THR A 288 0.18 -4.32 -9.58
N GLY A 289 1.28 -4.67 -8.91
CA GLY A 289 2.64 -4.44 -9.39
C GLY A 289 3.64 -5.41 -8.76
N THR A 290 4.80 -5.53 -9.40
CA THR A 290 5.96 -6.24 -8.86
C THR A 290 7.02 -5.22 -8.41
N PHE A 291 7.92 -5.63 -7.51
CA PHE A 291 9.07 -4.78 -7.15
C PHE A 291 10.06 -4.58 -8.30
N CYS A 292 10.03 -5.43 -9.32
CA CYS A 292 11.02 -5.41 -10.40
C CYS A 292 10.84 -4.25 -11.39
N ASP A 293 9.66 -3.61 -11.39
CA ASP A 293 9.29 -2.59 -12.39
C ASP A 293 9.23 -1.16 -11.83
N THR A 294 9.54 -0.98 -10.54
CA THR A 294 9.44 0.30 -9.85
C THR A 294 10.82 0.88 -9.59
N PRO A 295 11.20 2.02 -10.19
CA PRO A 295 12.47 2.67 -9.90
C PRO A 295 12.64 2.96 -8.40
N ASP A 296 13.77 2.61 -7.82
CA ASP A 296 14.07 2.94 -6.42
C ASP A 296 14.59 4.38 -6.23
N GLY A 297 15.11 4.67 -5.04
CA GLY A 297 15.56 6.01 -4.65
C GLY A 297 16.92 6.44 -5.24
N LEU A 298 17.68 5.53 -5.86
CA LEU A 298 19.01 5.77 -6.42
C LEU A 298 19.06 5.70 -7.95
N GLU A 299 17.97 5.30 -8.58
CA GLU A 299 17.79 5.35 -10.03
C GLU A 299 18.06 6.75 -10.62
N SER A 300 18.67 6.90 -11.80
CA SER A 300 18.78 5.98 -12.95
C SER A 300 20.12 5.23 -13.11
N ASN A 301 20.62 4.56 -12.09
CA ASN A 301 21.97 4.02 -11.96
C ASN A 301 22.21 2.71 -12.75
N THR A 302 21.70 2.65 -13.97
CA THR A 302 21.56 1.46 -14.81
C THR A 302 22.82 1.02 -15.57
N ASP A 303 23.89 1.81 -15.53
CA ASP A 303 25.18 1.48 -16.13
C ASP A 303 26.35 2.19 -15.44
N CYS A 304 27.57 1.79 -15.79
CA CYS A 304 28.80 2.39 -15.31
C CYS A 304 28.93 3.91 -15.48
N ALA A 305 28.34 4.47 -16.54
CA ALA A 305 28.43 5.89 -16.83
C ALA A 305 27.44 6.70 -15.98
N THR A 306 26.38 6.05 -15.50
CA THR A 306 25.28 6.60 -14.71
C THR A 306 25.35 6.20 -13.24
N ALA A 307 26.37 5.45 -12.84
CA ALA A 307 26.55 4.94 -11.49
C ALA A 307 26.34 6.01 -10.40
N ALA A 308 25.46 5.72 -9.44
CA ALA A 308 25.08 6.67 -8.40
C ALA A 308 26.22 6.83 -7.36
N PRO A 309 26.65 8.06 -7.04
CA PRO A 309 27.74 8.26 -6.09
C PRO A 309 27.29 7.97 -4.65
N LEU A 310 27.99 7.07 -3.96
CA LEU A 310 27.71 6.67 -2.58
C LEU A 310 28.84 7.02 -1.61
N VAL A 311 28.46 7.11 -0.34
CA VAL A 311 29.31 7.43 0.81
C VAL A 311 28.99 6.48 1.96
N ASP A 312 29.77 6.51 3.05
CA ASP A 312 29.50 5.65 4.22
C ASP A 312 28.06 5.84 4.74
N GLY A 313 27.31 4.75 4.86
CA GLY A 313 25.89 4.81 5.23
C GLY A 313 25.14 3.51 5.01
N THR A 314 23.83 3.58 5.24
CA THR A 314 22.88 2.51 4.94
C THR A 314 21.83 3.08 3.99
N TYR A 315 21.70 2.44 2.84
CA TYR A 315 20.74 2.77 1.79
C TYR A 315 19.70 1.67 1.80
N THR A 316 18.47 2.01 2.17
CA THR A 316 17.44 1.01 2.45
C THR A 316 16.46 0.89 1.30
N GLY A 317 16.01 -0.33 1.05
CA GLY A 317 14.87 -0.61 0.20
C GLY A 317 15.14 -0.46 -1.28
N LEU A 318 16.37 -0.75 -1.71
CA LEU A 318 16.80 -0.76 -3.11
C LEU A 318 16.25 -1.99 -3.83
N ASN A 319 16.26 -1.98 -5.16
CA ASN A 319 15.85 -3.12 -5.99
C ASN A 319 16.70 -3.29 -7.24
N VAL A 320 16.93 -4.54 -7.64
CA VAL A 320 17.73 -4.90 -8.81
C VAL A 320 17.03 -5.98 -9.60
N SER A 321 17.09 -5.91 -10.93
CA SER A 321 16.54 -6.92 -11.85
C SER A 321 17.54 -7.30 -12.93
N ASP A 322 17.32 -8.43 -13.62
CA ASP A 322 18.16 -8.83 -14.78
C ASP A 322 18.07 -7.81 -15.95
N ALA A 323 17.01 -6.99 -15.97
CA ALA A 323 16.84 -5.91 -16.95
C ALA A 323 17.35 -4.55 -16.46
N ASP A 324 17.64 -4.43 -15.16
CA ASP A 324 17.92 -3.18 -14.45
C ASP A 324 18.93 -3.45 -13.33
N GLN A 325 20.21 -3.49 -13.71
CA GLN A 325 21.32 -3.69 -12.80
C GLN A 325 21.71 -2.38 -12.13
N ASP A 326 22.13 -2.47 -10.87
CA ASP A 326 22.48 -1.31 -10.06
C ASP A 326 23.98 -1.04 -10.06
N TYR A 327 24.36 0.18 -10.45
CA TYR A 327 25.75 0.63 -10.44
C TYR A 327 25.97 1.78 -9.45
N TYR A 328 27.00 1.67 -8.61
CA TYR A 328 27.31 2.68 -7.59
C TYR A 328 28.76 3.13 -7.67
N ALA A 329 28.99 4.45 -7.68
CA ALA A 329 30.34 5.01 -7.68
C ALA A 329 30.82 5.32 -6.26
N VAL A 330 32.00 4.83 -5.90
CA VAL A 330 32.62 5.08 -4.59
C VAL A 330 34.04 5.64 -4.76
N THR A 331 34.41 6.59 -3.90
CA THR A 331 35.76 7.14 -3.86
C THR A 331 36.50 6.57 -2.66
N LEU A 332 37.66 5.96 -2.90
CA LEU A 332 38.45 5.30 -1.86
C LEU A 332 39.87 5.87 -1.82
N ALA A 333 40.24 6.52 -0.70
CA ALA A 333 41.58 7.07 -0.49
C ALA A 333 42.65 5.96 -0.43
N ASP A 334 43.90 6.30 -0.75
CA ASP A 334 45.02 5.37 -0.56
C ASP A 334 45.15 4.96 0.91
N GLY A 335 45.31 3.65 1.14
CA GLY A 335 45.33 3.01 2.45
C GLY A 335 43.95 2.82 3.10
N ALA A 336 42.85 3.32 2.53
CA ALA A 336 41.51 3.09 3.03
C ALA A 336 40.99 1.71 2.61
N THR A 337 40.12 1.13 3.44
CA THR A 337 39.47 -0.16 3.18
C THR A 337 37.98 0.07 3.05
N LEU A 338 37.42 -0.28 1.90
CA LEU A 338 35.99 -0.35 1.64
C LEU A 338 35.45 -1.66 2.19
N ASP A 339 34.38 -1.59 2.97
CA ASP A 339 33.53 -2.73 3.32
C ASP A 339 32.11 -2.42 2.85
N ALA A 340 31.56 -3.28 2.00
CA ALA A 340 30.21 -3.13 1.45
C ALA A 340 29.44 -4.44 1.60
N SER A 341 28.19 -4.35 2.06
CA SER A 341 27.28 -5.48 2.19
C SER A 341 25.93 -5.14 1.59
N ILE A 342 25.40 -6.03 0.75
CA ILE A 342 23.99 -6.02 0.37
C ILE A 342 23.25 -7.02 1.26
N LEU A 343 22.12 -6.59 1.83
CA LEU A 343 21.32 -7.37 2.76
C LEU A 343 19.96 -7.63 2.13
N PHE A 344 19.58 -8.89 1.89
CA PHE A 344 18.34 -9.13 1.15
C PHE A 344 17.12 -8.81 2.00
N LEU A 345 16.17 -8.11 1.39
CA LEU A 345 14.84 -7.92 1.96
C LEU A 345 13.87 -9.02 1.49
N ASN A 346 14.21 -9.73 0.41
CA ASN A 346 13.53 -10.90 -0.12
C ASN A 346 14.52 -11.80 -0.90
N ALA A 347 14.19 -13.08 -1.03
CA ALA A 347 15.00 -14.07 -1.72
C ALA A 347 14.31 -14.59 -3.00
N ASN A 348 13.89 -13.67 -3.86
CA ASN A 348 13.22 -13.97 -5.14
C ASN A 348 14.23 -14.34 -6.24
N ALA A 349 15.42 -13.73 -6.20
CA ALA A 349 16.54 -14.02 -7.07
C ALA A 349 17.83 -14.25 -6.26
N ASP A 350 18.90 -14.56 -6.97
CA ASP A 350 20.26 -14.67 -6.44
C ASP A 350 21.01 -13.45 -6.97
N ILE A 351 21.44 -12.54 -6.11
CA ILE A 351 22.14 -11.32 -6.51
C ILE A 351 23.56 -11.33 -5.96
N ASP A 352 24.50 -10.92 -6.80
CA ASP A 352 25.93 -10.89 -6.51
C ASP A 352 26.42 -9.44 -6.43
N LEU A 353 27.46 -9.20 -5.63
CA LEU A 353 28.09 -7.88 -5.50
C LEU A 353 29.50 -7.88 -6.10
N TYR A 354 29.76 -6.98 -7.05
CA TYR A 354 31.03 -6.82 -7.73
C TYR A 354 31.64 -5.45 -7.45
N LEU A 355 32.97 -5.36 -7.42
CA LEU A 355 33.71 -4.10 -7.38
C LEU A 355 34.69 -4.02 -8.54
N TRP A 356 34.70 -2.89 -9.22
CA TRP A 356 35.41 -2.67 -10.46
C TRP A 356 36.34 -1.47 -10.38
N ASP A 357 37.47 -1.58 -11.08
CA ASP A 357 38.24 -0.42 -11.52
C ASP A 357 37.73 -0.03 -12.93
N PRO A 358 36.99 1.09 -13.07
CA PRO A 358 36.38 1.47 -14.34
C PRO A 358 37.42 1.74 -15.46
N ALA A 359 38.71 1.90 -15.13
CA ALA A 359 39.77 1.98 -16.13
C ALA A 359 40.10 0.63 -16.79
N VAL A 360 39.68 -0.49 -16.19
CA VAL A 360 39.96 -1.85 -16.65
C VAL A 360 38.71 -2.55 -17.19
N GLY A 361 37.58 -2.41 -16.49
CA GLY A 361 36.30 -3.02 -16.82
C GLY A 361 35.26 -2.59 -15.79
N CYS A 362 33.98 -2.82 -16.06
CA CYS A 362 32.93 -2.29 -15.19
C CYS A 362 31.58 -3.04 -15.31
N ASP A 363 31.50 -4.14 -16.04
CA ASP A 363 30.21 -4.75 -16.38
C ASP A 363 30.37 -6.27 -16.53
N THR A 364 29.54 -7.05 -15.83
CA THR A 364 29.50 -8.51 -15.88
C THR A 364 28.90 -9.07 -17.18
N ASN A 365 28.04 -8.32 -17.87
CA ASN A 365 27.25 -8.74 -19.04
C ASN A 365 27.98 -8.59 -20.39
N VAL A 366 29.22 -8.13 -20.39
CA VAL A 366 30.05 -8.10 -21.61
C VAL A 366 30.54 -9.52 -21.97
N VAL A 367 29.95 -10.12 -23.00
CA VAL A 367 30.31 -11.48 -23.46
C VAL A 367 31.82 -11.64 -23.66
N GLY A 368 32.43 -12.54 -22.89
CA GLY A 368 33.87 -12.88 -22.97
C GLY A 368 34.74 -12.27 -21.86
N THR A 369 34.17 -11.47 -20.96
CA THR A 369 34.82 -11.04 -19.72
C THR A 369 34.43 -11.94 -18.56
N GLY A 370 35.07 -13.10 -18.46
CA GLY A 370 35.52 -13.53 -17.13
C GLY A 370 36.59 -12.52 -16.66
N GLY A 371 36.19 -11.27 -16.43
CA GLY A 371 37.03 -10.07 -16.49
C GLY A 371 37.14 -9.37 -15.13
N PRO A 372 38.11 -8.47 -14.97
CA PRO A 372 38.90 -8.36 -13.74
C PRO A 372 38.26 -7.43 -12.70
N TRP A 373 37.11 -7.82 -12.13
CA TRP A 373 36.65 -7.23 -10.88
C TRP A 373 37.78 -7.28 -9.83
N LEU A 374 37.88 -6.24 -9.02
CA LEU A 374 38.85 -6.15 -7.93
C LEU A 374 38.53 -7.15 -6.83
N VAL A 375 37.24 -7.26 -6.49
CA VAL A 375 36.68 -8.21 -5.52
C VAL A 375 35.23 -8.49 -5.91
N ARG A 376 34.72 -9.64 -5.49
CA ARG A 376 33.31 -10.00 -5.61
C ARG A 376 32.83 -10.74 -4.38
N GLY A 377 31.57 -10.52 -4.02
CA GLY A 377 30.81 -11.27 -3.04
C GLY A 377 29.82 -12.12 -3.81
N PHE A 378 30.00 -13.42 -3.76
CA PHE A 378 29.11 -14.40 -4.38
C PHE A 378 28.92 -15.52 -3.38
N SER A 379 27.69 -15.73 -2.96
CA SER A 379 27.38 -16.66 -1.89
C SER A 379 26.15 -17.50 -2.25
N ALA A 380 25.87 -18.52 -1.44
CA ALA A 380 24.56 -19.17 -1.48
C ALA A 380 23.68 -18.71 -0.30
N THR A 381 24.21 -17.78 0.50
CA THR A 381 23.45 -17.03 1.50
C THR A 381 22.79 -15.86 0.78
N ASP A 382 21.71 -15.38 1.34
CA ASP A 382 20.91 -14.24 0.87
C ASP A 382 21.53 -12.89 1.27
N ASP A 383 22.83 -12.82 1.52
CA ASP A 383 23.55 -11.58 1.85
C ASP A 383 24.97 -11.66 1.27
N GLU A 384 25.43 -10.61 0.60
CA GLU A 384 26.73 -10.57 -0.08
C GLU A 384 27.57 -9.47 0.53
N THR A 385 28.84 -9.76 0.74
CA THR A 385 29.78 -8.79 1.32
C THR A 385 31.10 -8.82 0.57
N ILE A 386 31.66 -7.63 0.34
CA ILE A 386 32.99 -7.42 -0.21
C ILE A 386 33.83 -6.56 0.73
N SER A 387 35.16 -6.74 0.64
CA SER A 387 36.13 -5.89 1.32
C SER A 387 37.32 -5.65 0.40
N TYR A 388 37.74 -4.38 0.25
CA TYR A 388 38.85 -3.99 -0.62
C TYR A 388 39.66 -2.83 -0.04
N THR A 389 40.98 -2.99 0.03
CA THR A 389 41.90 -1.91 0.44
C THR A 389 42.59 -1.29 -0.76
N ASN A 390 42.43 0.01 -0.97
CA ASN A 390 43.19 0.75 -1.98
C ASN A 390 44.65 0.89 -1.51
N MET A 391 45.58 0.36 -2.29
CA MET A 391 47.02 0.42 -2.02
C MET A 391 47.80 1.00 -3.22
N THR A 392 47.14 1.76 -4.08
CA THR A 392 47.71 2.24 -5.35
C THR A 392 48.63 3.45 -5.20
N GLY A 393 48.69 4.05 -4.00
CA GLY A 393 49.42 5.29 -3.75
C GLY A 393 48.65 6.56 -4.15
N ALA A 394 47.40 6.42 -4.61
CA ALA A 394 46.52 7.51 -4.98
C ALA A 394 45.06 7.15 -4.65
N THR A 395 44.18 8.15 -4.56
CA THR A 395 42.74 7.93 -4.43
C THR A 395 42.19 7.27 -5.70
N GLN A 396 41.32 6.27 -5.55
CA GLN A 396 40.63 5.57 -6.66
C GLN A 396 39.14 5.92 -6.66
N CYS A 397 38.57 6.06 -7.86
CA CYS A 397 37.12 6.02 -8.08
C CYS A 397 36.77 4.63 -8.61
N LEU A 398 35.97 3.87 -7.85
CA LEU A 398 35.61 2.49 -8.14
C LEU A 398 34.10 2.41 -8.40
N ILE A 399 33.69 1.37 -9.12
CA ILE A 399 32.28 1.10 -9.38
C ILE A 399 31.89 -0.21 -8.68
N MET A 400 30.85 -0.16 -7.85
CA MET A 400 30.16 -1.35 -7.39
C MET A 400 29.02 -1.67 -8.35
N GLU A 401 28.81 -2.95 -8.61
CA GLU A 401 27.70 -3.46 -9.43
C GLU A 401 26.98 -4.52 -8.60
N VAL A 402 25.65 -4.38 -8.49
CA VAL A 402 24.77 -5.43 -7.97
C VAL A 402 24.08 -6.06 -9.17
N ASP A 403 24.27 -7.37 -9.33
CA ASP A 403 23.84 -8.11 -10.52
C ASP A 403 23.01 -9.33 -10.15
N VAL A 404 22.01 -9.68 -10.96
CA VAL A 404 21.18 -10.88 -10.80
C VAL A 404 21.86 -12.07 -11.50
N PHE A 405 22.35 -13.04 -10.72
CA PHE A 405 23.13 -14.17 -11.24
C PHE A 405 22.26 -15.37 -11.71
N SER A 406 21.02 -15.50 -11.23
CA SER A 406 20.13 -16.62 -11.56
C SER A 406 18.99 -16.22 -12.50
N THR A 407 18.25 -17.21 -13.04
CA THR A 407 17.09 -16.98 -13.92
C THR A 407 15.84 -16.49 -13.17
N GLY A 408 16.01 -15.66 -12.14
CA GLY A 408 14.93 -15.00 -11.39
C GLY A 408 14.80 -13.53 -11.80
N ASP A 409 13.61 -12.94 -11.60
CA ASP A 409 13.27 -11.64 -12.20
C ASP A 409 13.87 -10.42 -11.45
N CYS A 410 13.96 -10.44 -10.11
CA CYS A 410 14.56 -9.34 -9.31
C CYS A 410 14.73 -9.68 -7.81
N ASN A 411 15.48 -8.85 -7.07
CA ASN A 411 15.53 -8.81 -5.60
C ASN A 411 15.50 -7.38 -5.05
N ARG A 412 15.12 -7.26 -3.79
CA ARG A 412 15.25 -6.06 -2.96
C ARG A 412 16.33 -6.26 -1.92
N TYR A 413 17.05 -5.19 -1.63
CA TYR A 413 18.14 -5.23 -0.67
C TYR A 413 18.36 -3.88 0.02
N ASP A 414 19.02 -3.93 1.18
CA ASP A 414 19.64 -2.76 1.80
C ASP A 414 21.15 -2.80 1.50
N LEU A 415 21.73 -1.69 1.08
CA LEU A 415 23.18 -1.56 0.90
C LEU A 415 23.80 -0.86 2.11
N VAL A 416 24.71 -1.53 2.80
CA VAL A 416 25.51 -0.98 3.90
C VAL A 416 26.93 -0.75 3.39
N LEU A 417 27.40 0.49 3.50
CA LEU A 417 28.70 0.92 3.02
C LEU A 417 29.52 1.54 4.15
N SER A 418 30.80 1.18 4.23
CA SER A 418 31.74 1.83 5.13
C SER A 418 33.16 1.89 4.58
N GLY A 419 33.95 2.84 5.07
CA GLY A 419 35.36 2.97 4.71
C GLY A 419 35.65 3.75 3.43
N THR A 420 34.63 4.24 2.74
CA THR A 420 34.75 5.33 1.74
C THR A 420 34.99 6.69 2.40
N GLY A 421 34.70 6.81 3.71
CA GLY A 421 34.65 8.09 4.41
C GLY A 421 33.32 8.79 4.16
N ASP A 422 33.26 10.11 4.33
CA ASP A 422 32.07 10.90 3.96
C ASP A 422 31.88 11.04 2.44
N GLY A 423 32.64 10.26 1.64
CA GLY A 423 32.50 9.97 0.21
C GLY A 423 32.30 11.17 -0.71
N GLY A 424 32.62 12.35 -0.20
CA GLY A 424 32.53 13.61 -0.91
C GLY A 424 33.89 14.20 -1.19
N VAL A 425 33.95 15.10 -2.18
CA VAL A 425 35.13 15.93 -2.39
C VAL A 425 35.30 16.86 -1.19
N GLY A 426 36.39 16.67 -0.44
CA GLY A 426 36.77 17.47 0.72
C GLY A 426 36.44 16.83 2.06
N ALA A 427 37.05 17.36 3.13
CA ALA A 427 36.88 16.87 4.49
C ALA A 427 35.95 17.79 5.29
N LYS A 428 34.85 17.23 5.82
CA LYS A 428 34.00 17.96 6.77
C LYS A 428 34.78 18.31 8.03
N TYR A 429 34.57 19.53 8.52
CA TYR A 429 35.17 20.01 9.77
C TYR A 429 34.20 20.99 10.42
N CYS A 430 34.36 21.23 11.73
CA CYS A 430 33.51 22.13 12.51
C CYS A 430 32.04 21.67 12.59
N LEU A 431 31.56 21.42 13.80
CA LEU A 431 30.20 20.92 14.00
C LEU A 431 29.17 22.05 13.81
N ALA A 432 28.14 21.77 13.03
CA ALA A 432 26.95 22.61 12.91
C ALA A 432 26.11 22.53 14.18
N ASN A 433 25.42 23.63 14.50
CA ASN A 433 24.39 23.61 15.53
C ASN A 433 23.06 23.13 14.90
N PRO A 434 22.19 22.45 15.66
CA PRO A 434 20.84 22.15 15.21
C PRO A 434 20.09 23.40 14.74
N ASN A 435 19.31 23.27 13.66
CA ASN A 435 18.42 24.32 13.18
C ASN A 435 16.97 24.08 13.65
N SER A 436 16.01 24.88 13.17
CA SER A 436 14.60 24.76 13.58
C SER A 436 13.93 23.41 13.31
N THR A 437 14.50 22.56 12.44
CA THR A 437 14.05 21.17 12.25
C THR A 437 14.48 20.24 13.39
N GLY A 438 15.40 20.69 14.26
CA GLY A 438 15.98 19.87 15.33
C GLY A 438 17.26 19.13 14.93
N VAL A 439 17.65 19.15 13.65
CA VAL A 439 18.89 18.54 13.15
C VAL A 439 19.88 19.60 12.64
N PRO A 440 21.21 19.37 12.72
CA PRO A 440 22.20 20.26 12.12
C PRO A 440 22.25 20.12 10.60
N ALA A 441 22.38 21.23 9.87
CA ALA A 441 22.54 21.18 8.41
C ALA A 441 23.90 20.56 8.02
N SER A 442 23.90 19.65 7.04
CA SER A 442 25.13 18.99 6.58
C SER A 442 25.53 19.46 5.18
N LEU A 443 26.76 20.00 5.04
CA LEU A 443 27.38 20.33 3.76
C LEU A 443 28.36 19.22 3.35
N SER A 444 28.22 18.76 2.12
CA SER A 444 29.06 17.76 1.44
C SER A 444 29.44 18.24 0.03
N GLY A 445 30.47 17.63 -0.56
CA GLY A 445 30.92 17.91 -1.93
C GLY A 445 30.85 16.66 -2.81
N SER A 446 30.63 16.80 -4.10
CA SER A 446 30.63 15.73 -5.11
C SER A 446 31.29 16.24 -6.40
N GLY A 447 31.62 15.38 -7.36
CA GLY A 447 32.44 15.77 -8.53
C GLY A 447 33.93 15.61 -8.24
N SER A 448 34.76 16.59 -8.60
CA SER A 448 36.22 16.54 -8.35
C SER A 448 36.81 17.83 -7.77
N ALA A 449 38.00 17.72 -7.17
CA ALA A 449 38.80 18.89 -6.76
C ALA A 449 39.74 19.39 -7.87
N ASP A 450 39.64 18.85 -9.09
CA ASP A 450 40.55 19.12 -10.20
C ASP A 450 40.16 20.41 -10.93
N LEU A 451 41.14 21.30 -11.12
CA LEU A 451 40.94 22.60 -11.78
C LEU A 451 40.46 22.49 -13.24
N ILE A 452 40.85 21.43 -13.94
CA ILE A 452 40.52 21.20 -15.36
C ILE A 452 39.12 20.62 -15.49
N ALA A 453 38.74 19.69 -14.61
CA ALA A 453 37.40 19.09 -14.61
C ALA A 453 36.32 20.12 -14.27
N ASN A 454 36.59 21.00 -13.28
CA ASN A 454 35.72 22.12 -12.88
C ASN A 454 34.25 21.71 -12.64
N ASP A 455 34.07 20.58 -11.95
CA ASP A 455 32.79 19.90 -11.76
C ASP A 455 32.41 19.69 -10.29
N LEU A 456 33.09 20.37 -9.35
CA LEU A 456 32.72 20.31 -7.92
C LEU A 456 31.31 20.84 -7.69
N VAL A 457 30.45 20.01 -7.10
CA VAL A 457 29.11 20.36 -6.66
C VAL A 457 29.01 20.25 -5.15
N LEU A 458 28.60 21.33 -4.50
CA LEU A 458 28.37 21.41 -3.07
C LEU A 458 26.89 21.20 -2.76
N THR A 459 26.57 20.19 -1.95
CA THR A 459 25.20 19.88 -1.54
C THR A 459 25.04 20.03 -0.04
N THR A 460 24.09 20.88 0.37
CA THR A 460 23.70 21.06 1.76
C THR A 460 22.33 20.47 2.00
N THR A 461 22.22 19.51 2.91
CA THR A 461 20.97 18.87 3.34
C THR A 461 20.53 19.37 4.71
N ASP A 462 19.35 18.92 5.14
CA ASP A 462 18.81 19.13 6.48
C ASP A 462 18.55 20.60 6.82
N LEU A 463 18.35 21.45 5.81
CA LEU A 463 17.93 22.83 5.98
C LEU A 463 16.42 22.90 6.24
N PRO A 464 15.91 23.97 6.89
CA PRO A 464 14.48 24.22 6.92
C PRO A 464 13.92 24.31 5.48
N ALA A 465 12.75 23.71 5.23
CA ALA A 465 12.13 23.73 3.91
C ALA A 465 11.79 25.16 3.46
N ASN A 466 11.99 25.43 2.17
CA ASN A 466 11.76 26.71 1.49
C ASN A 466 12.54 27.90 2.08
N ALA A 467 13.64 27.64 2.79
CA ALA A 467 14.52 28.65 3.35
C ALA A 467 15.46 29.21 2.30
N PHE A 468 15.72 30.51 2.38
CA PHE A 468 16.72 31.16 1.55
C PHE A 468 18.11 31.09 2.19
N GLY A 469 19.13 30.79 1.39
CA GLY A 469 20.52 30.67 1.84
C GLY A 469 21.54 31.03 0.75
N PHE A 470 22.81 31.02 1.11
CA PHE A 470 23.93 31.15 0.18
C PHE A 470 25.17 30.44 0.73
N VAL A 471 26.02 29.98 -0.18
CA VAL A 471 27.28 29.31 0.17
C VAL A 471 28.41 30.34 0.26
N ILE A 472 29.23 30.22 1.28
CA ILE A 472 30.41 31.06 1.54
C ILE A 472 31.69 30.26 1.38
N ALA A 473 32.78 30.94 1.00
CA ALA A 473 34.08 30.34 0.77
C ALA A 473 35.21 31.18 1.37
N SER A 474 36.28 30.53 1.84
CA SER A 474 37.52 31.18 2.28
C SER A 474 38.72 30.23 2.20
N LEU A 475 39.90 30.78 1.99
CA LEU A 475 41.17 30.07 2.15
C LEU A 475 41.49 29.78 3.62
N ASP A 476 40.97 30.60 4.54
CA ASP A 476 41.25 30.50 5.96
C ASP A 476 40.10 29.83 6.72
N ARG A 477 40.47 28.94 7.65
CA ARG A 477 39.54 28.44 8.67
C ARG A 477 39.43 29.45 9.80
N GLY A 478 38.24 29.48 10.41
CA GLY A 478 37.97 30.29 11.59
C GLY A 478 36.95 29.60 12.48
N PHE A 479 36.67 30.18 13.64
CA PHE A 479 35.55 29.75 14.46
C PHE A 479 34.96 30.93 15.19
N VAL A 480 33.72 31.30 14.84
CA VAL A 480 32.92 32.32 15.52
C VAL A 480 31.60 31.67 15.91
N PRO A 481 31.39 31.35 17.21
CA PRO A 481 30.13 30.77 17.65
C PRO A 481 29.01 31.80 17.56
N LEU A 482 27.79 31.36 17.23
CA LEU A 482 26.59 32.20 17.16
C LEU A 482 26.80 33.47 16.30
N ALA A 483 27.37 33.26 15.10
CA ALA A 483 27.84 34.34 14.26
C ALA A 483 26.70 35.24 13.76
N GLY A 484 26.93 36.56 13.76
CA GLY A 484 26.02 37.53 13.14
C GLY A 484 24.64 37.61 13.79
N MET A 485 24.53 37.36 15.11
CA MET A 485 23.27 37.23 15.85
C MET A 485 22.41 36.03 15.40
N GLY A 486 22.98 35.09 14.64
CA GLY A 486 22.37 33.81 14.30
C GLY A 486 22.55 32.75 15.38
N ALA A 487 21.96 31.58 15.13
CA ALA A 487 22.05 30.38 15.96
C ALA A 487 23.23 29.46 15.55
N GLY A 488 23.84 29.67 14.38
CA GLY A 488 24.91 28.81 13.85
C GLY A 488 26.34 29.28 14.15
N ASN A 489 27.31 28.36 14.00
CA ASN A 489 28.73 28.66 14.15
C ASN A 489 29.36 28.93 12.78
N LEU A 490 30.07 30.06 12.62
CA LEU A 490 30.85 30.34 11.42
C LEU A 490 32.23 29.68 11.52
N CYS A 491 32.55 28.83 10.56
CA CYS A 491 33.77 28.00 10.57
C CYS A 491 34.84 28.48 9.58
N LEU A 492 34.64 29.65 9.00
CA LEU A 492 35.55 30.31 8.06
C LEU A 492 36.17 31.54 8.72
N GLY A 493 37.40 31.87 8.32
CA GLY A 493 38.15 33.05 8.77
C GLY A 493 38.62 33.88 7.58
N GLY A 494 39.42 34.92 7.86
CA GLY A 494 40.05 35.73 6.82
C GLY A 494 39.06 36.41 5.87
N ASP A 495 39.39 36.41 4.59
CA ASP A 495 38.62 37.03 3.52
C ASP A 495 37.50 36.09 3.02
N ILE A 496 36.33 36.19 3.65
CA ILE A 496 35.17 35.32 3.37
C ILE A 496 34.35 35.85 2.18
N GLY A 497 34.40 35.14 1.06
CA GLY A 497 33.54 35.37 -0.10
C GLY A 497 32.14 34.79 0.08
N ARG A 498 31.17 35.36 -0.64
CA ARG A 498 29.76 34.94 -0.60
C ARG A 498 29.25 34.68 -2.01
N GLY A 499 28.42 33.64 -2.14
CA GLY A 499 27.67 33.35 -3.36
C GLY A 499 28.37 32.36 -4.29
N VAL A 500 28.94 31.29 -3.74
CA VAL A 500 29.51 30.19 -4.55
C VAL A 500 28.39 29.56 -5.39
N GLY A 501 28.58 29.51 -6.72
CA GLY A 501 27.62 29.01 -7.70
C GLY A 501 26.36 29.87 -7.93
N GLY A 502 26.16 30.92 -7.13
CA GLY A 502 24.91 31.71 -7.14
C GLY A 502 24.76 32.61 -5.92
N GLN A 503 24.10 33.76 -6.08
CA GLN A 503 23.98 34.76 -5.01
C GLN A 503 22.98 34.37 -3.90
N ILE A 504 21.87 33.72 -4.26
CA ILE A 504 20.81 33.31 -3.34
C ILE A 504 20.23 31.99 -3.86
N TYR A 505 20.09 31.02 -2.96
CA TYR A 505 19.42 29.74 -3.19
C TYR A 505 18.15 29.64 -2.34
N ASN A 506 17.24 28.77 -2.75
CA ASN A 506 16.09 28.35 -1.94
C ASN A 506 16.19 26.83 -1.73
N SER A 507 16.01 26.38 -0.48
CA SER A 507 16.15 24.97 -0.10
C SER A 507 15.01 24.06 -0.58
N GLY A 508 13.94 24.63 -1.14
CA GLY A 508 12.78 23.88 -1.64
C GLY A 508 12.07 23.05 -0.57
N ALA A 509 11.14 22.21 -0.99
CA ALA A 509 10.38 21.36 -0.08
C ALA A 509 11.26 20.31 0.65
N THR A 510 12.37 19.90 0.03
CA THR A 510 13.28 18.87 0.54
C THR A 510 14.37 19.41 1.48
N GLY A 511 14.43 20.72 1.71
CA GLY A 511 15.43 21.30 2.62
C GLY A 511 16.87 21.18 2.10
N THR A 512 17.07 21.23 0.78
CA THR A 512 18.37 20.99 0.13
C THR A 512 18.80 22.17 -0.75
N ILE A 513 20.07 22.60 -0.62
CA ILE A 513 20.71 23.57 -1.52
C ILE A 513 21.86 22.90 -2.25
N THR A 514 21.88 23.03 -3.58
CA THR A 514 22.97 22.56 -4.44
C THR A 514 23.65 23.75 -5.12
N ALA A 515 24.98 23.83 -5.03
CA ALA A 515 25.79 24.92 -5.55
C ALA A 515 26.98 24.40 -6.37
N ASN A 516 27.05 24.77 -7.64
CA ASN A 516 28.16 24.39 -8.51
C ASN A 516 29.33 25.35 -8.28
N VAL A 517 30.52 24.80 -8.03
CA VAL A 517 31.73 25.58 -7.82
C VAL A 517 32.41 25.83 -9.16
N ASP A 518 32.74 27.09 -9.44
CA ASP A 518 33.61 27.46 -10.54
C ASP A 518 34.99 27.81 -9.97
N TRP A 519 35.96 26.91 -10.14
CA TRP A 519 37.33 27.09 -9.70
C TRP A 519 38.01 28.30 -10.33
N THR A 520 37.52 28.81 -11.45
CA THR A 520 38.07 29.99 -12.11
C THR A 520 37.52 31.31 -11.55
N ALA A 521 36.46 31.25 -10.74
CA ALA A 521 35.71 32.41 -10.29
C ALA A 521 35.17 32.26 -8.85
N LEU A 522 36.01 31.82 -7.91
CA LEU A 522 35.63 31.74 -6.50
C LEU A 522 35.46 33.12 -5.86
N PRO A 523 34.39 33.35 -5.09
CA PRO A 523 34.13 34.65 -4.50
C PRO A 523 35.11 34.95 -3.35
N THR A 524 35.46 36.24 -3.23
CA THR A 524 36.14 36.87 -2.09
C THR A 524 35.43 38.19 -1.77
N PRO A 525 35.73 38.87 -0.65
CA PRO A 525 35.16 40.19 -0.35
C PRO A 525 35.44 41.27 -1.40
N THR A 526 36.50 41.12 -2.21
CA THR A 526 36.95 42.15 -3.17
C THR A 526 36.70 41.80 -4.64
N GLY A 527 36.13 40.63 -4.93
CA GLY A 527 35.87 40.14 -6.29
C GLY A 527 35.99 38.62 -6.38
N THR A 528 36.03 38.07 -7.58
CA THR A 528 36.31 36.65 -7.79
C THR A 528 37.79 36.40 -8.05
N VAL A 529 38.29 35.25 -7.62
CA VAL A 529 39.66 34.78 -7.84
C VAL A 529 39.64 33.36 -8.40
N ALA A 530 40.65 32.99 -9.18
CA ALA A 530 40.86 31.60 -9.58
C ALA A 530 41.59 30.84 -8.46
N ALA A 531 41.17 29.60 -8.20
CA ALA A 531 41.87 28.69 -7.32
C ALA A 531 43.21 28.25 -7.93
N ILE A 532 44.17 27.92 -7.06
CA ILE A 532 45.48 27.41 -7.45
C ILE A 532 45.61 25.97 -6.93
N SER A 533 46.22 25.09 -7.72
CA SER A 533 46.51 23.71 -7.29
C SER A 533 47.34 23.72 -6.00
N GLY A 534 46.92 22.90 -5.04
CA GLY A 534 47.47 22.84 -3.68
C GLY A 534 46.80 23.78 -2.67
N ASP A 535 46.01 24.77 -3.10
CA ASP A 535 45.21 25.57 -2.16
C ASP A 535 44.13 24.70 -1.50
N THR A 536 43.81 25.01 -0.25
CA THR A 536 42.64 24.40 0.41
C THR A 536 41.57 25.45 0.61
N TRP A 537 40.46 25.30 -0.10
CA TRP A 537 39.29 26.15 0.02
C TRP A 537 38.30 25.55 1.02
N ASN A 538 37.78 26.40 1.89
CA ASN A 538 36.83 26.02 2.91
C ASN A 538 35.47 26.62 2.60
N PHE A 539 34.43 25.80 2.66
CA PHE A 539 33.06 26.15 2.32
C PHE A 539 32.13 25.97 3.50
N GLN A 540 31.08 26.78 3.56
CA GLN A 540 29.98 26.62 4.51
C GLN A 540 28.71 27.22 3.92
N THR A 541 27.54 26.69 4.29
CA THR A 541 26.25 27.23 3.86
C THR A 541 25.64 28.05 4.99
N TRP A 542 25.29 29.29 4.69
CA TRP A 542 24.47 30.13 5.56
C TRP A 542 23.01 30.03 5.09
N SER A 543 22.07 29.88 6.03
CA SER A 543 20.64 29.83 5.72
C SER A 543 19.81 30.65 6.70
N ARG A 544 18.65 31.12 6.23
CA ARG A 544 17.58 31.64 7.09
C ARG A 544 16.98 30.51 7.90
N ASP A 545 16.66 30.81 9.15
CA ASP A 545 16.09 29.87 10.09
C ASP A 545 15.08 30.57 11.02
N SER A 546 14.26 29.81 11.74
CA SER A 546 13.26 30.36 12.66
C SER A 546 13.04 29.44 13.86
N VAL A 547 13.53 29.84 15.03
CA VAL A 547 13.36 29.05 16.26
C VAL A 547 12.16 29.59 17.02
N MET A 548 11.14 28.76 17.22
CA MET A 548 9.88 29.14 17.91
C MET A 548 9.21 30.38 17.31
N GLY A 549 9.27 30.53 15.98
CA GLY A 549 8.69 31.66 15.25
C GLY A 549 9.52 32.95 15.27
N ILE A 550 10.70 32.95 15.89
CA ILE A 550 11.63 34.07 15.90
C ILE A 550 12.65 33.89 14.78
N ALA A 551 12.68 34.85 13.84
CA ALA A 551 13.62 34.84 12.73
C ALA A 551 15.07 34.87 13.23
N THR A 552 15.88 33.96 12.69
CA THR A 552 17.31 33.83 12.95
C THR A 552 18.03 33.35 11.68
N SER A 553 19.28 32.93 11.81
CA SER A 553 20.01 32.24 10.75
C SER A 553 20.85 31.12 11.34
N ASN A 554 21.21 30.15 10.51
CA ASN A 554 22.06 29.04 10.90
C ASN A 554 23.15 28.78 9.86
N LEU A 555 24.11 27.93 10.23
CA LEU A 555 25.22 27.53 9.37
C LEU A 555 25.43 26.01 9.41
N SER A 556 25.75 25.42 8.26
CA SER A 556 26.14 24.01 8.12
C SER A 556 27.50 23.72 8.76
N ASN A 557 27.98 22.47 8.69
CA ASN A 557 29.40 22.21 8.95
C ASN A 557 30.28 22.94 7.91
N GLY A 558 31.56 23.08 8.23
CA GLY A 558 32.58 23.45 7.25
C GLY A 558 32.95 22.26 6.38
N LEU A 559 33.33 22.51 5.13
CA LEU A 559 33.89 21.51 4.22
C LEU A 559 35.18 22.05 3.62
N ALA A 560 36.28 21.33 3.78
CA ALA A 560 37.59 21.74 3.26
C ALA A 560 38.00 20.91 2.05
N VAL A 561 38.20 21.55 0.92
CA VAL A 561 38.58 20.92 -0.35
C VAL A 561 39.98 21.38 -0.74
N THR A 562 40.92 20.44 -0.86
CA THR A 562 42.25 20.72 -1.41
C THR A 562 42.21 20.56 -2.93
N VAL A 563 42.50 21.64 -3.63
CA VAL A 563 42.44 21.76 -5.09
C VAL A 563 43.61 21.00 -5.72
N GLN A 564 43.34 20.29 -6.83
CA GLN A 564 44.31 19.48 -7.56
C GLN A 564 44.67 20.08 -8.92
#